data_AF-A0A0G4GYA9-F1
#
_entry.id   AF-A0A0G4GYA9-F1
#
_cell.length_a   1.000
_cell.length_b   1.000
_cell.length_c   1.000
_cell.angle_alpha   90.00
_cell.angle_beta   90.00
_cell.angle_gamma   90.00
#
_symmetry.space_group_name_H-M   'P 1'
#
loop_
_entity.id
_entity.type
_entity.pdbx_description
1 polymer ?
#
loop_
_entity_poly.entity_id
_entity_poly.type
_entity_poly.pdbx_seq_one_letter_code
_entity_poly.pdbx_strand_id
1 'polypeptide(L)'
;MLNFTLWRDPRIKKVKKVWETIESRLDLWEQGEKGKETLLQEATTISKRTHSSSRRGKSESRSKREELKKAAGLPKMRKFRNFIQVGEMRRGARILTGQEKGEVLDGEDTFTKRGQTYQVAETLKAKHPPEKTPQAAALETMPREGFSTLTPS
;
A
#
# COMPACT_ATOMS: atom_id res chain seq x y z
N MET A 1 31.83 10.29 15.98
CA MET A 1 30.50 10.97 15.97
C MET A 1 29.36 10.14 16.56
N LEU A 2 29.38 8.80 16.48
CA LEU A 2 28.28 7.93 16.92
C LEU A 2 27.98 7.97 18.45
N ASN A 3 28.96 8.31 19.28
CA ASN A 3 28.81 8.40 20.73
C ASN A 3 27.86 9.54 21.18
N PHE A 4 27.92 10.68 20.49
CA PHE A 4 27.12 11.87 20.83
C PHE A 4 25.63 11.67 20.51
N THR A 5 25.34 10.90 19.45
CA THR A 5 23.96 10.54 19.05
C THR A 5 23.30 9.58 20.04
N LEU A 6 24.05 8.63 20.61
CA LEU A 6 23.51 7.70 21.60
C LEU A 6 23.23 8.38 22.96
N TRP A 7 24.02 9.38 23.33
CA TRP A 7 23.82 10.17 24.57
C TRP A 7 22.60 11.09 24.52
N ARG A 8 22.20 11.53 23.32
CA ARG A 8 21.07 12.45 23.15
C ARG A 8 19.70 11.76 23.13
N ASP A 9 19.62 10.45 22.90
CA ASP A 9 18.35 9.73 22.85
C ASP A 9 17.92 9.24 24.26
N PRO A 10 16.88 9.82 24.87
CA PRO A 10 16.42 9.43 26.20
C PRO A 10 15.83 8.01 26.27
N ARG A 11 15.56 7.37 25.13
CA ARG A 11 15.04 5.99 25.07
C ARG A 11 16.15 4.96 25.26
N ILE A 12 17.40 5.33 25.01
CA ILE A 12 18.55 4.44 25.10
C ILE A 12 19.05 4.43 26.54
N LYS A 13 18.68 3.38 27.28
CA LYS A 13 19.19 3.16 28.63
C LYS A 13 20.56 2.50 28.58
N LYS A 14 21.46 2.90 29.48
CA LYS A 14 22.82 2.33 29.63
C LYS A 14 23.69 2.52 28.39
N VAL A 15 23.80 3.76 27.90
CA VAL A 15 24.59 4.13 26.71
C VAL A 15 26.01 3.57 26.73
N LYS A 16 26.69 3.62 27.87
CA LYS A 16 28.04 3.03 28.04
C LYS A 16 28.10 1.55 27.64
N LYS A 17 27.12 0.76 28.08
CA LYS A 17 27.05 -0.68 27.76
C LYS A 17 26.74 -0.91 26.29
N VAL A 18 25.89 -0.08 25.70
CA VAL A 18 25.59 -0.13 24.26
C VAL A 18 26.86 0.15 23.45
N TRP A 19 27.64 1.13 23.88
CA TRP A 19 28.92 1.48 23.25
C TRP A 19 29.93 0.35 23.33
N GLU A 20 30.19 -0.20 24.52
CA GLU A 20 31.07 -1.36 24.73
C GLU A 20 30.65 -2.56 23.86
N THR A 21 29.34 -2.76 23.68
CA THR A 21 28.81 -3.83 22.82
C THR A 21 29.06 -3.55 21.34
N ILE A 22 28.96 -2.29 20.89
CA ILE A 22 29.24 -1.92 19.50
C ILE A 22 30.74 -2.09 19.20
N GLU A 23 31.61 -1.58 20.08
CA GLU A 23 33.07 -1.72 19.93
C GLU A 23 33.47 -3.19 19.86
N SER A 24 33.05 -4.01 20.83
CA SER A 24 33.37 -5.44 20.84
C SER A 24 32.90 -6.18 19.59
N ARG A 25 31.76 -5.79 19.00
CA ARG A 25 31.27 -6.39 17.75
C ARG A 25 32.03 -5.91 16.52
N LEU A 26 32.54 -4.67 16.52
CA LEU A 26 33.41 -4.17 15.46
C LEU A 26 34.77 -4.88 15.51
N ASP A 27 35.33 -5.09 16.71
CA ASP A 27 36.55 -5.87 16.90
C ASP A 27 36.38 -7.31 16.37
N LEU A 28 35.24 -7.94 16.66
CA LEU A 28 34.90 -9.25 16.10
C LEU A 28 34.75 -9.18 14.58
N TRP A 29 34.16 -8.13 14.03
CA TRP A 29 34.03 -7.99 12.58
C TRP A 29 35.40 -7.89 11.88
N GLU A 30 36.37 -7.22 12.51
CA GLU A 30 37.74 -7.09 12.00
C GLU A 30 38.54 -8.40 12.05
N GLN A 31 38.18 -9.35 12.92
CA GLN A 31 38.78 -10.69 12.99
C GLN A 31 38.44 -11.62 11.81
N GLY A 32 37.67 -11.13 10.82
CA GLY A 32 37.36 -11.88 9.60
C GLY A 32 36.32 -12.98 9.81
N GLU A 33 36.52 -14.15 9.20
CA GLU A 33 35.50 -15.22 9.15
C GLU A 33 35.10 -15.75 10.54
N LYS A 34 36.07 -15.94 11.43
CA LYS A 34 35.84 -16.45 12.80
C LYS A 34 34.97 -15.50 13.62
N GLY A 35 35.20 -14.20 13.46
CA GLY A 35 34.41 -13.19 14.14
C GLY A 35 33.01 -13.02 13.55
N LYS A 36 32.87 -13.12 12.22
CA LYS A 36 31.56 -13.18 11.55
C LYS A 36 30.72 -14.38 12.01
N GLU A 37 31.32 -15.56 12.16
CA GLU A 37 30.64 -16.75 12.67
C GLU A 37 30.12 -16.53 14.10
N THR A 38 30.94 -15.94 14.96
CA THR A 38 30.58 -15.60 16.35
C THR A 38 29.40 -14.60 16.40
N LEU A 39 29.43 -13.56 15.54
CA LEU A 39 28.36 -12.58 15.44
C LEU A 39 27.04 -13.20 14.95
N LEU A 40 27.09 -14.13 13.99
CA LEU A 40 25.91 -14.86 13.52
C LEU A 40 25.31 -15.74 14.63
N GLN A 41 26.16 -16.42 15.40
CA GLN A 41 25.70 -17.21 16.54
C GLN A 41 25.04 -16.30 17.60
N GLU A 42 25.63 -15.15 17.92
CA GLU A 42 25.03 -14.18 18.84
C GLU A 42 23.65 -13.70 18.35
N ALA A 43 23.54 -13.32 17.08
CA ALA A 43 22.28 -12.87 16.49
C ALA A 43 21.18 -13.95 16.53
N THR A 44 21.52 -15.21 16.28
CA THR A 44 20.55 -16.32 16.36
C THR A 44 20.05 -16.55 17.79
N THR A 45 20.91 -16.43 18.81
CA THR A 45 20.49 -16.57 20.22
C THR A 45 19.57 -15.42 20.66
N ILE A 46 19.87 -14.19 20.26
CA ILE A 46 19.04 -13.01 20.53
C ILE A 46 17.67 -13.17 19.87
N SER A 47 17.65 -13.59 18.60
CA SER A 47 16.40 -13.85 17.88
C SER A 47 15.53 -14.91 18.58
N LYS A 48 16.11 -16.04 18.98
CA LYS A 48 15.40 -17.09 19.73
C LYS A 48 14.81 -16.59 21.05
N ARG A 49 15.53 -15.74 21.81
CA ARG A 49 15.03 -15.13 23.05
C ARG A 49 13.86 -14.17 22.81
N THR A 50 13.93 -13.35 21.76
CA THR A 50 12.85 -12.41 21.42
C THR A 50 11.60 -13.15 20.92
N HIS A 51 11.77 -14.23 20.17
CA HIS A 51 10.64 -15.05 19.73
C HIS A 51 9.96 -15.82 20.86
N SER A 52 10.71 -16.31 21.85
CA SER A 52 10.16 -17.01 23.01
C SER A 52 9.44 -16.06 23.98
N SER A 53 9.92 -14.83 24.19
CA SER A 53 9.20 -13.83 24.99
C SER A 53 7.93 -13.31 24.30
N SER A 54 7.91 -13.26 22.96
CA SER A 54 6.72 -12.83 22.19
C SER A 54 5.57 -13.83 22.19
N ARG A 55 5.85 -15.14 22.39
CA ARG A 55 4.83 -16.20 22.45
C ARG A 55 4.07 -16.22 23.78
N ARG A 56 4.65 -15.70 24.87
CA ARG A 56 4.05 -15.76 26.22
C ARG A 56 2.84 -14.83 26.41
N GLY A 57 2.56 -13.91 25.49
CA GLY A 57 1.45 -12.95 25.60
C GLY A 57 0.61 -12.70 24.33
N LYS A 58 0.75 -13.51 23.27
CA LYS A 58 0.07 -13.28 21.96
C LYS A 58 -0.75 -14.47 21.41
N SER A 59 -0.81 -15.60 22.11
CA SER A 59 -1.37 -16.84 21.55
C SER A 59 -2.90 -16.85 21.41
N GLU A 60 -3.66 -16.32 22.36
CA GLU A 60 -5.13 -16.41 22.31
C GLU A 60 -5.81 -15.31 21.48
N SER A 61 -5.21 -14.12 21.42
CA SER A 61 -5.84 -12.95 20.79
C SER A 61 -5.59 -12.89 19.27
N ARG A 62 -4.46 -13.40 18.78
CA ARG A 62 -4.21 -13.55 17.34
C ARG A 62 -5.00 -14.73 16.75
N SER A 63 -5.10 -15.86 17.45
CA SER A 63 -5.84 -17.03 16.95
C SER A 63 -7.32 -16.71 16.74
N LYS A 64 -7.99 -16.09 17.73
CA LYS A 64 -9.40 -15.64 17.58
C LYS A 64 -9.58 -14.65 16.44
N ARG A 65 -8.67 -13.69 16.25
CA ARG A 65 -8.75 -12.73 15.13
C ARG A 65 -8.53 -13.40 13.78
N GLU A 66 -7.68 -14.42 13.72
CA GLU A 66 -7.39 -15.18 12.50
C GLU A 66 -8.54 -16.14 12.16
N GLU A 67 -9.13 -16.80 13.16
CA GLU A 67 -10.36 -17.59 13.02
C GLU A 67 -11.55 -16.73 12.57
N LEU A 68 -11.74 -15.54 13.15
CA LEU A 68 -12.77 -14.59 12.73
C LEU A 68 -12.54 -14.08 11.30
N LYS A 69 -11.28 -13.90 10.87
CA LYS A 69 -10.96 -13.57 9.47
C LYS A 69 -11.24 -14.73 8.53
N LYS A 70 -10.91 -15.96 8.92
CA LYS A 70 -11.26 -17.18 8.17
C LYS A 70 -12.79 -17.34 8.06
N ALA A 71 -13.52 -17.09 9.15
CA ALA A 71 -14.97 -17.13 9.20
C ALA A 71 -15.62 -16.05 8.33
N ALA A 72 -15.08 -14.82 8.36
CA ALA A 72 -15.53 -13.71 7.50
C ALA A 72 -15.21 -13.91 6.00
N GLY A 73 -14.27 -14.79 5.66
CA GLY A 73 -13.93 -15.17 4.29
C GLY A 73 -14.90 -16.17 3.65
N LEU A 74 -15.63 -16.95 4.45
CA LEU A 74 -16.56 -18.00 3.97
C LEU A 74 -17.70 -17.46 3.10
N PRO A 75 -18.38 -16.34 3.46
CA PRO A 75 -19.43 -15.77 2.61
C PRO A 75 -18.88 -15.27 1.26
N LYS A 76 -17.68 -14.69 1.24
CA LYS A 76 -17.01 -14.23 0.01
C LYS A 76 -16.63 -15.40 -0.89
N MET A 77 -16.10 -16.48 -0.30
CA MET A 77 -15.75 -17.69 -1.02
C MET A 77 -16.97 -18.39 -1.64
N ARG A 78 -18.10 -18.40 -0.93
CA ARG A 78 -19.37 -18.95 -1.43
C ARG A 78 -19.89 -18.16 -2.63
N LYS A 79 -19.86 -16.81 -2.54
CA LYS A 79 -20.22 -15.94 -3.67
C LYS A 79 -19.29 -16.15 -4.86
N PHE A 80 -17.97 -16.18 -4.63
CA PHE A 80 -16.97 -16.48 -5.66
C PHE A 80 -17.30 -17.78 -6.40
N ARG A 81 -17.55 -18.86 -5.66
CA ARG A 81 -17.89 -20.17 -6.25
C ARG A 81 -19.12 -20.10 -7.16
N ASN A 82 -20.16 -19.40 -6.73
CA ASN A 82 -21.38 -19.22 -7.54
C ASN A 82 -21.08 -18.46 -8.83
N PHE A 83 -20.27 -17.40 -8.79
CA PHE A 83 -19.91 -16.64 -9.99
C PHE A 83 -19.05 -17.45 -10.96
N ILE A 84 -18.11 -18.25 -10.46
CA ILE A 84 -17.34 -19.16 -11.33
C ILE A 84 -18.25 -20.19 -11.99
N GLN A 85 -19.23 -20.73 -11.26
CA GLN A 85 -20.18 -21.72 -11.80
C GLN A 85 -21.07 -21.16 -12.92
N VAL A 86 -21.42 -19.87 -12.86
CA VAL A 86 -22.25 -19.19 -13.88
C VAL A 86 -21.39 -18.62 -15.02
N GLY A 87 -20.06 -18.81 -14.98
CA GLY A 87 -19.13 -18.31 -16.00
C GLY A 87 -18.70 -16.84 -15.81
N GLU A 88 -19.13 -16.17 -14.74
CA GLU A 88 -18.79 -14.79 -14.41
C GLU A 88 -17.42 -14.69 -13.71
N MET A 89 -16.35 -15.16 -14.38
CA MET A 89 -15.01 -15.26 -13.81
C MET A 89 -14.45 -13.91 -13.31
N ARG A 90 -14.65 -12.84 -14.09
CA ARG A 90 -14.21 -11.48 -13.73
C ARG A 90 -14.86 -11.00 -12.43
N ARG A 91 -16.18 -11.19 -12.31
CA ARG A 91 -16.94 -10.77 -11.13
C ARG A 91 -16.59 -11.58 -9.90
N GLY A 92 -16.33 -12.88 -10.07
CA GLY A 92 -15.78 -13.74 -9.02
C GLY A 92 -14.48 -13.16 -8.45
N ALA A 93 -13.49 -12.89 -9.31
CA ALA A 93 -12.20 -12.34 -8.88
C ALA A 93 -12.34 -11.04 -8.08
N ARG A 94 -13.28 -10.15 -8.46
CA ARG A 94 -13.53 -8.87 -7.77
C ARG A 94 -14.02 -9.04 -6.32
N ILE A 95 -14.78 -10.08 -6.02
CA ILE A 95 -15.27 -10.35 -4.65
C ILE A 95 -14.13 -10.75 -3.73
N LEU A 96 -13.11 -11.42 -4.29
CA LEU A 96 -11.90 -11.78 -3.56
C LEU A 96 -10.99 -10.55 -3.36
N THR A 97 -10.88 -9.66 -4.36
CA THR A 97 -10.03 -8.45 -4.29
C THR A 97 -10.70 -7.26 -3.60
N GLY A 98 -12.01 -7.31 -3.32
CA GLY A 98 -12.74 -6.23 -2.66
C GLY A 98 -13.05 -5.03 -3.57
N GLN A 99 -12.92 -5.20 -4.89
CA GLN A 99 -13.13 -4.16 -5.91
C GLN A 99 -14.57 -4.14 -6.45
N GLU A 100 -15.56 -4.50 -5.64
CA GLU A 100 -16.96 -4.67 -6.08
C GLU A 100 -17.62 -3.36 -6.57
N LYS A 101 -17.05 -2.19 -6.25
CA LYS A 101 -17.63 -0.85 -6.51
C LYS A 101 -16.75 0.11 -7.33
N GLY A 102 -15.61 -0.35 -7.84
CA GLY A 102 -14.66 0.54 -8.52
C GLY A 102 -14.04 -0.17 -9.71
N GLU A 103 -14.64 0.03 -10.87
CA GLU A 103 -14.08 -0.40 -12.15
C GLU A 103 -14.06 0.80 -13.12
N VAL A 104 -13.01 0.87 -13.92
CA VAL A 104 -12.99 1.60 -15.18
C VAL A 104 -13.74 0.73 -16.17
N LEU A 105 -14.96 1.14 -16.54
CA LEU A 105 -15.82 0.39 -17.44
C LEU A 105 -15.23 0.46 -18.86
N ASP A 106 -15.08 -0.69 -19.51
CA ASP A 106 -14.71 -0.74 -20.92
C ASP A 106 -15.91 -0.29 -21.77
N GLY A 107 -15.67 0.31 -22.94
CA GLY A 107 -16.74 0.82 -23.79
C GLY A 107 -17.75 -0.25 -24.23
N GLU A 108 -17.28 -1.49 -24.37
CA GLU A 108 -18.08 -2.67 -24.76
C GLU A 108 -18.85 -3.28 -23.58
N ASP A 109 -18.62 -2.82 -22.35
CA ASP A 109 -19.29 -3.37 -21.18
C ASP A 109 -20.78 -3.02 -21.20
N THR A 110 -21.56 -3.96 -20.69
CA THR A 110 -22.98 -3.75 -20.40
C THR A 110 -23.20 -3.77 -18.89
N PHE A 111 -23.97 -2.81 -18.36
CA PHE A 111 -24.35 -2.79 -16.94
C PHE A 111 -25.86 -2.73 -16.76
N THR A 112 -26.37 -3.47 -15.77
CA THR A 112 -27.80 -3.46 -15.43
C THR A 112 -28.08 -2.47 -14.30
N LYS A 113 -29.00 -1.54 -14.53
CA LYS A 113 -29.48 -0.60 -13.50
C LYS A 113 -31.01 -0.60 -13.52
N ARG A 114 -31.63 -0.83 -12.35
CA ARG A 114 -33.10 -0.85 -12.19
C ARG A 114 -33.84 -1.79 -13.18
N GLY A 115 -33.25 -2.96 -13.47
CA GLY A 115 -33.85 -3.96 -14.37
C GLY A 115 -33.68 -3.68 -15.87
N GLN A 116 -32.99 -2.59 -16.25
CA GLN A 116 -32.63 -2.30 -17.63
C GLN A 116 -31.12 -2.50 -17.85
N THR A 117 -30.76 -3.09 -19.00
CA THR A 117 -29.37 -3.26 -19.43
C THR A 117 -28.97 -2.07 -20.28
N TYR A 118 -27.84 -1.45 -19.94
CA TYR A 118 -27.28 -0.30 -20.64
C TYR A 118 -25.90 -0.66 -21.20
N GLN A 119 -25.59 -0.17 -22.40
CA GLN A 119 -24.22 -0.20 -22.91
C GLN A 119 -23.43 1.02 -22.41
N VAL A 120 -22.17 0.79 -22.02
CA VAL A 120 -21.30 1.85 -21.48
C VAL A 120 -20.98 2.89 -22.55
N ALA A 121 -20.62 2.48 -23.78
CA ALA A 121 -20.34 3.42 -24.87
C ALA A 121 -21.53 4.36 -25.19
N GLU A 122 -22.75 3.83 -25.25
CA GLU A 122 -23.94 4.64 -25.52
C GLU A 122 -24.25 5.62 -24.39
N THR A 123 -24.14 5.17 -23.14
CA THR A 123 -24.38 6.03 -21.97
C THR A 123 -23.33 7.12 -21.82
N LEU A 124 -22.07 6.86 -22.17
CA LEU A 124 -21.01 7.87 -22.18
C LEU A 124 -21.22 8.92 -23.28
N LYS A 125 -21.61 8.51 -24.50
CA LYS A 125 -21.98 9.45 -25.58
C LYS A 125 -23.14 10.37 -25.18
N ALA A 126 -24.15 9.83 -24.49
CA ALA A 126 -25.28 10.62 -24.02
C ALA A 126 -24.91 11.64 -22.94
N LYS A 127 -23.87 11.36 -22.14
CA LYS A 127 -23.38 12.26 -21.07
C LYS A 127 -22.37 13.29 -21.57
N HIS A 128 -21.66 12.98 -22.64
CA HIS A 128 -20.68 13.85 -23.28
C HIS A 128 -21.06 14.07 -24.75
N PRO A 129 -22.10 14.86 -25.04
CA PRO A 129 -22.36 15.28 -26.42
C PRO A 129 -21.13 16.01 -26.97
N PRO A 130 -20.84 15.90 -28.28
CA PRO A 130 -19.68 16.56 -28.87
C PRO A 130 -19.74 18.07 -28.60
N GLU A 131 -18.61 18.64 -28.17
CA GLU A 131 -18.47 20.08 -27.95
C GLU A 131 -18.95 20.82 -29.20
N LYS A 132 -19.90 21.74 -29.02
CA LYS A 132 -20.19 22.74 -30.04
C LYS A 132 -18.89 23.52 -30.22
N THR A 133 -18.30 23.47 -31.40
CA THR A 133 -17.11 24.25 -31.73
C THR A 133 -17.39 25.71 -31.38
N PRO A 134 -16.66 26.34 -30.44
CA PRO A 134 -16.88 27.73 -30.11
C PRO A 134 -16.56 28.57 -31.34
N GLN A 135 -17.54 29.39 -31.75
CA GLN A 135 -17.45 30.22 -32.94
C GLN A 135 -16.38 31.30 -32.70
N ALA A 136 -15.44 31.45 -33.65
CA ALA A 136 -14.25 32.30 -33.51
C ALA A 136 -14.55 33.78 -33.17
N ALA A 137 -15.77 34.26 -33.44
CA ALA A 137 -16.21 35.61 -33.08
C ALA A 137 -16.17 35.90 -31.57
N ALA A 138 -16.19 34.88 -30.71
CA ALA A 138 -16.11 35.05 -29.25
C ALA A 138 -14.69 35.35 -28.74
N LEU A 139 -13.65 35.22 -29.57
CA LEU A 139 -12.25 35.46 -29.18
C LEU A 139 -11.79 36.91 -29.40
N GLU A 140 -12.51 37.72 -30.18
CA GLU A 140 -12.10 39.11 -30.47
C GLU A 140 -12.41 40.11 -29.34
N THR A 141 -13.20 39.74 -28.33
CA THR A 141 -13.62 40.67 -27.27
C THR A 141 -12.73 40.66 -26.01
N MET A 142 -11.53 40.07 -26.06
CA MET A 142 -10.60 40.06 -24.92
C MET A 142 -9.65 41.29 -24.97
N PRO A 143 -9.66 42.19 -23.96
CA PRO A 143 -8.76 43.33 -23.93
C PRO A 143 -7.32 42.87 -23.64
N ARG A 144 -6.38 43.35 -24.47
CA ARG A 144 -4.96 42.99 -24.48
C ARG A 144 -4.16 43.94 -23.59
N GLU A 145 -4.33 43.85 -22.27
CA GLU A 145 -3.51 44.58 -21.30
C GLU A 145 -2.74 43.60 -20.42
N GLY A 146 -1.40 43.63 -20.45
CA GLY A 146 -0.59 42.87 -19.49
C GLY A 146 0.80 42.38 -19.89
N PHE A 147 1.43 42.85 -20.97
CA PHE A 147 2.84 42.54 -21.23
C PHE A 147 3.72 43.77 -20.99
N SER A 148 4.06 44.02 -19.73
CA SER A 148 5.09 44.99 -19.36
C SER A 148 6.47 44.48 -19.78
N THR A 149 7.07 45.18 -20.74
CA THR A 149 8.45 45.02 -21.21
C THR A 149 9.45 45.42 -20.11
N LEU A 150 10.27 44.47 -19.64
CA LEU A 150 11.44 44.75 -18.80
C LEU A 150 12.62 45.14 -19.69
N THR A 151 13.07 46.40 -19.61
CA THR A 151 14.37 46.85 -20.14
C THR A 151 15.45 46.71 -19.06
N PRO A 152 16.63 46.12 -19.35
CA PRO A 152 17.72 46.04 -18.39
C PRO A 152 18.60 47.31 -18.46
N SER A 153 19.09 47.74 -17.29
CA SER A 153 20.18 48.72 -17.12
C SER A 153 21.37 48.03 -16.47
#